data_AF-W0UCK8-F1
#
_entry.id   AF-W0UCK8-F1
#
_cell.length_a   1.000
_cell.length_b   1.000
_cell.length_c   1.000
_cell.angle_alpha   90.00
_cell.angle_beta   90.00
_cell.angle_gamma   90.00
#
_symmetry.space_group_name_H-M   'P 1'
#
loop_
_entity.id
_entity.type
_entity.pdbx_description
1 polymer ?
#
loop_
_entity_poly.entity_id
_entity_poly.type
_entity_poly.pdbx_seq_one_letter_code
_entity_poly.pdbx_strand_id
1 'polypeptide(L)'
;FYVEHNRGHHVRVATAEDPASSRFGETFYEFLPRCVYGSIRSAWEIEKKRLEKQGKRVWSLDNDNLQAWGISVLLFGAMTAWLGIWALPFMLLQGAIGGSLLEVVNYIEHYG
;
A
#
# COMPACT_ATOMS: atom_id res chain seq x y z
N PHE A 1 1.22 -2.07 -0.18
CA PHE A 1 1.06 -2.76 1.11
C PHE A 1 2.17 -3.77 1.35
N TYR A 2 2.25 -4.91 0.64
CA TYR A 2 3.23 -5.98 0.94
C TYR A 2 4.69 -5.54 1.20
N VAL A 3 5.31 -4.77 0.30
CA VAL A 3 6.70 -4.30 0.47
C VAL A 3 6.82 -3.44 1.72
N GLU A 4 5.91 -2.48 1.86
CA GLU A 4 5.91 -1.53 2.97
C GLU A 4 5.68 -2.22 4.29
N HIS A 5 4.67 -3.08 4.37
CA HIS A 5 4.31 -3.77 5.59
C HIS A 5 5.50 -4.62 6.07
N ASN A 6 6.06 -5.45 5.19
CA ASN A 6 7.09 -6.43 5.55
C ASN A 6 8.49 -5.85 5.74
N ARG A 7 8.85 -4.81 4.98
CA ARG A 7 10.22 -4.24 4.98
C ARG A 7 10.27 -2.83 5.57
N GLY A 8 9.12 -2.27 5.91
CA GLY A 8 8.94 -0.91 6.43
C GLY A 8 8.29 -0.93 7.80
N HIS A 9 6.98 -1.14 7.86
CA HIS A 9 6.17 -1.12 9.08
C HIS A 9 6.73 -2.03 10.16
N HIS A 10 6.95 -3.33 9.90
CA HIS A 10 7.52 -4.25 10.92
C HIS A 10 8.88 -3.81 11.48
N VAL A 11 9.64 -3.00 10.73
CA VAL A 11 10.95 -2.48 11.16
C VAL A 11 10.81 -1.19 11.98
N ARG A 12 9.73 -0.43 11.79
CA ARG A 12 9.54 0.92 12.34
C ARG A 12 8.25 1.07 13.15
N VAL A 13 7.56 -0.03 13.45
CA VAL A 13 6.29 -0.02 14.17
C VAL A 13 6.43 0.77 15.47
N ALA A 14 5.43 1.59 15.78
CA ALA A 14 5.40 2.55 16.89
C ALA A 14 6.49 3.65 16.86
N THR A 15 7.11 3.93 15.70
CA THR A 15 7.98 5.11 15.52
C THR A 15 7.33 6.19 14.64
N ALA A 16 7.85 7.42 14.73
CA ALA A 16 7.32 8.56 13.96
C ALA A 16 7.45 8.38 12.44
N GLU A 17 8.39 7.56 11.98
CA GLU A 17 8.65 7.24 10.58
C GLU A 17 7.74 6.14 10.02
N ASP A 18 6.96 5.47 10.86
CA ASP A 18 5.99 4.48 10.40
C ASP A 18 4.65 5.13 10.05
N PRO A 19 4.24 5.12 8.77
CA PRO A 19 2.95 5.66 8.37
C PRO A 19 1.77 4.86 8.93
N ALA A 20 1.94 3.56 9.23
CA ALA A 20 0.85 2.68 9.65
C ALA A 20 0.63 2.61 11.17
N SER A 21 1.48 3.27 11.96
CA SER A 21 1.23 3.49 13.38
C SER A 21 0.40 4.76 13.57
N SER A 22 -0.70 4.67 14.30
CA SER A 22 -1.55 5.82 14.61
C SER A 22 -0.95 6.60 15.77
N ARG A 23 -1.03 7.94 15.72
CA ARG A 23 -0.42 8.79 16.74
C ARG A 23 -1.39 8.99 17.90
N PHE A 24 -0.87 9.19 19.10
CA PHE A 24 -1.69 9.61 20.23
C PHE A 24 -2.56 10.83 19.89
N GLY A 25 -3.87 10.71 20.07
CA GLY A 25 -4.85 11.76 19.78
C GLY A 25 -5.23 11.92 18.30
N GLU A 26 -4.65 11.14 17.39
CA GLU A 26 -5.00 11.17 15.98
C GLU A 26 -6.35 10.48 15.73
N THR A 27 -7.24 11.16 15.01
CA THR A 27 -8.50 10.56 14.58
C THR A 27 -8.27 9.59 13.42
N PHE A 28 -9.15 8.61 13.26
CA PHE A 28 -9.07 7.68 12.12
C PHE A 28 -9.05 8.41 10.76
N TYR A 29 -9.79 9.51 10.63
CA TYR A 29 -9.89 10.25 9.37
C TYR A 29 -8.64 11.08 9.06
N GLU A 30 -7.83 11.43 10.06
CA GLU A 30 -6.49 12.01 9.87
C GLU A 30 -5.45 10.92 9.57
N PHE A 31 -5.56 9.80 10.29
CA PHE A 31 -4.71 8.63 10.13
C PHE A 31 -4.80 8.05 8.71
N LEU A 32 -6.02 7.79 8.20
CA LEU A 32 -6.24 7.06 6.96
C LEU A 32 -5.50 7.64 5.75
N PRO A 33 -5.65 8.93 5.39
CA PRO A 33 -4.92 9.50 4.25
C PRO A 33 -3.41 9.58 4.51
N ARG A 34 -2.98 9.82 5.76
CA ARG A 34 -1.56 9.84 6.14
C ARG A 34 -0.92 8.46 5.97
N CYS A 35 -1.59 7.43 6.46
CA CYS A 35 -1.16 6.04 6.34
C CYS A 35 -1.09 5.64 4.87
N VAL A 36 -2.16 5.79 4.10
CA VAL A 36 -2.20 5.35 2.70
C VAL A 36 -1.11 6.02 1.86
N TYR A 37 -0.99 7.35 1.91
CA TYR A 37 0.03 8.07 1.14
C TYR A 37 1.44 7.78 1.65
N GLY A 38 1.62 7.79 2.97
CA GLY A 38 2.91 7.50 3.61
C GLY A 38 3.40 6.09 3.28
N SER A 39 2.50 5.10 3.26
CA SER A 39 2.80 3.71 2.93
C SER A 39 3.17 3.54 1.46
N ILE A 40 2.50 4.24 0.53
CA ILE A 40 2.89 4.21 -0.89
C ILE A 40 4.30 4.80 -1.07
N ARG A 41 4.58 5.95 -0.43
CA ARG A 41 5.90 6.59 -0.49
C ARG A 41 6.99 5.73 0.15
N SER A 42 6.72 5.17 1.33
CA SER A 42 7.60 4.26 2.05
C SER A 42 7.92 3.02 1.21
N ALA A 43 6.91 2.39 0.60
CA ALA A 43 7.09 1.26 -0.32
C ALA A 43 8.05 1.59 -1.47
N TRP A 44 7.87 2.76 -2.08
CA TRP A 44 8.67 3.21 -3.21
C TRP A 44 10.13 3.43 -2.82
N GLU A 45 10.37 4.14 -1.71
CA GLU A 45 11.73 4.39 -1.22
C GLU A 45 12.46 3.12 -0.80
N ILE A 46 11.74 2.15 -0.21
CA ILE A 46 12.30 0.82 0.13
C ILE A 46 12.77 0.12 -1.14
N GLU A 47 11.93 0.04 -2.18
CA GLU A 47 12.29 -0.64 -3.43
C GLU A 47 13.39 0.10 -4.19
N LYS A 48 13.34 1.43 -4.21
CA LYS A 48 14.41 2.25 -4.80
C LYS A 48 15.75 1.93 -4.16
N LYS A 49 15.85 1.95 -2.83
CA LYS A 49 17.08 1.61 -2.11
C LYS A 49 17.53 0.17 -2.36
N ARG A 50 16.60 -0.78 -2.43
CA ARG A 50 16.91 -2.20 -2.73
C ARG A 50 17.53 -2.33 -4.12
N LEU A 51 16.94 -1.70 -5.13
CA LEU A 51 17.40 -1.79 -6.52
C LEU A 51 18.70 -1.02 -6.77
N GLU A 52 18.88 0.14 -6.13
CA GLU A 52 20.15 0.90 -6.18
C GLU A 52 21.32 0.06 -5.66
N LYS A 53 21.13 -0.66 -4.54
CA LYS A 53 22.14 -1.60 -4.01
C LYS A 53 22.46 -2.75 -4.96
N GLN A 54 21.55 -3.09 -5.88
CA GLN A 54 21.74 -4.12 -6.90
C GLN A 54 22.24 -3.55 -8.24
N GLY A 55 22.50 -2.24 -8.33
CA GLY A 55 22.87 -1.58 -9.59
C GLY A 55 21.75 -1.53 -10.62
N LYS A 56 20.49 -1.69 -10.21
CA LYS A 56 19.30 -1.74 -11.07
C LYS A 56 18.53 -0.41 -11.05
N ARG A 57 17.82 -0.12 -12.14
CA ARG A 57 16.93 1.04 -12.23
C ARG A 57 15.63 0.79 -11.44
N VAL A 58 15.11 1.83 -10.79
CA VAL A 58 13.83 1.77 -10.04
C VAL A 58 12.66 1.40 -10.95
N TRP A 59 12.66 1.91 -12.18
CA TRP A 59 11.75 1.51 -13.24
C TRP A 59 12.29 0.28 -13.96
N SER A 60 12.12 -0.89 -13.34
CA SER A 60 12.50 -2.18 -13.91
C SER A 60 11.49 -3.26 -13.52
N LEU A 61 11.51 -4.37 -14.26
CA LEU A 61 10.70 -5.54 -13.93
C LEU A 61 11.09 -6.17 -12.59
N ASP A 62 12.28 -5.86 -12.06
CA ASP A 62 12.72 -6.33 -10.77
C ASP A 62 12.06 -5.60 -9.59
N ASN A 63 11.32 -4.50 -9.82
CA ASN A 63 10.65 -3.75 -8.76
C ASN A 63 9.36 -4.45 -8.31
N ASP A 64 9.34 -4.90 -7.05
CA ASP A 64 8.22 -5.65 -6.49
C ASP A 64 6.92 -4.83 -6.48
N ASN A 65 7.00 -3.50 -6.29
CA ASN A 65 5.82 -2.62 -6.32
C ASN A 65 5.21 -2.58 -7.72
N LEU A 66 6.05 -2.42 -8.75
CA LEU A 66 5.58 -2.36 -10.14
C LEU A 66 4.97 -3.69 -10.58
N GLN A 67 5.55 -4.82 -10.16
CA GLN A 67 4.97 -6.14 -10.42
C GLN A 67 3.59 -6.28 -9.77
N ALA A 68 3.46 -5.97 -8.48
CA ALA A 68 2.20 -6.11 -7.76
C ALA A 68 1.09 -5.20 -8.31
N TRP A 69 1.42 -3.94 -8.63
CA TRP A 69 0.49 -3.01 -9.26
C TRP A 69 0.13 -3.45 -10.68
N GLY A 70 1.11 -3.93 -11.45
CA GLY A 70 0.89 -4.48 -12.79
C GLY A 70 -0.06 -5.68 -12.79
N ILE A 71 0.11 -6.62 -11.86
CA ILE A 71 -0.79 -7.77 -11.69
C ILE A 71 -2.20 -7.29 -11.32
N SER A 72 -2.32 -6.30 -10.44
CA SER A 72 -3.63 -5.75 -10.06
C SER A 72 -4.35 -5.11 -11.25
N VAL A 73 -3.63 -4.31 -12.05
CA VAL A 73 -4.16 -3.70 -13.28
C VAL A 73 -4.53 -4.78 -14.31
N LEU A 74 -3.69 -5.79 -14.50
CA LEU A 74 -3.95 -6.90 -15.41
C LEU A 74 -5.21 -7.67 -14.99
N LEU A 75 -5.34 -8.01 -13.71
CA LEU A 75 -6.51 -8.70 -13.17
C LEU A 75 -7.78 -7.88 -13.36
N PHE A 76 -7.76 -6.60 -12.98
CA PHE A 76 -8.92 -5.72 -13.11
C PHE A 76 -9.28 -5.51 -14.58
N GLY A 77 -8.29 -5.34 -15.45
CA GLY A 77 -8.48 -5.24 -16.90
C GLY A 77 -9.09 -6.51 -17.48
N ALA A 78 -8.58 -7.69 -17.11
CA ALA A 78 -9.10 -8.98 -17.57
C ALA A 78 -10.54 -9.21 -17.10
N MET A 79 -10.85 -8.93 -15.83
CA MET A 79 -12.20 -9.04 -15.29
C MET A 79 -13.16 -8.04 -15.93
N THR A 80 -12.71 -6.82 -16.20
CA THR A 80 -13.51 -5.81 -16.90
C THR A 80 -13.76 -6.20 -18.36
N ALA A 81 -12.77 -6.79 -19.05
CA ALA A 81 -12.94 -7.29 -20.41
C ALA A 81 -13.90 -8.47 -20.48
N TRP A 82 -13.90 -9.34 -19.45
CA TRP A 82 -14.75 -10.53 -19.39
C TRP A 82 -16.18 -10.22 -18.94
N LEU A 83 -16.36 -9.44 -17.87
CA LEU A 83 -17.64 -9.18 -17.22
C LEU A 83 -18.28 -7.84 -17.64
N GLY A 84 -17.56 -7.06 -18.44
CA GLY A 84 -17.97 -5.75 -18.93
C GLY A 84 -17.52 -4.58 -18.04
N ILE A 85 -17.65 -3.36 -18.59
CA ILE A 85 -17.17 -2.12 -17.94
C ILE A 85 -17.76 -1.89 -16.55
N TRP A 86 -18.97 -2.39 -16.29
CA TRP A 86 -19.65 -2.26 -15.01
C TRP A 86 -18.97 -3.03 -13.88
N ALA A 87 -18.17 -4.06 -14.16
CA ALA A 87 -17.41 -4.77 -13.12
C ALA A 87 -16.35 -3.86 -12.46
N LEU A 88 -15.79 -2.90 -13.21
CA LEU A 88 -14.71 -2.03 -12.74
C LEU A 88 -15.10 -1.19 -11.50
N PRO A 89 -16.21 -0.42 -11.48
CA PRO A 89 -16.58 0.35 -10.30
C PRO A 89 -16.86 -0.54 -9.07
N PHE A 90 -17.41 -1.75 -9.24
CA PHE A 90 -17.59 -2.68 -8.12
C PHE A 90 -16.26 -3.16 -7.55
N MET A 91 -15.30 -3.52 -8.42
CA MET A 91 -13.96 -3.94 -7.97
C MET A 91 -13.19 -2.79 -7.31
N LEU A 92 -13.28 -1.56 -7.84
CA LEU A 92 -12.68 -0.39 -7.22
C LEU A 92 -13.28 -0.10 -5.85
N LEU A 93 -14.61 -0.14 -5.73
CA LEU A 93 -15.31 0.07 -4.46
C LEU A 93 -14.96 -1.03 -3.45
N GLN A 94 -14.98 -2.29 -3.86
CA GLN A 94 -14.57 -3.43 -3.02
C GLN A 94 -13.12 -3.27 -2.55
N GLY A 95 -12.21 -2.89 -3.44
CA GLY A 95 -10.81 -2.65 -3.11
C GLY A 95 -10.63 -1.50 -2.12
N ALA A 96 -11.37 -0.40 -2.28
CA ALA A 96 -11.36 0.72 -1.35
C ALA A 96 -11.89 0.34 0.03
N ILE A 97 -12.99 -0.42 0.10
CA ILE A 97 -13.56 -0.92 1.36
C ILE A 97 -12.58 -1.89 2.03
N GLY A 98 -12.09 -2.89 1.29
CA GLY A 98 -11.15 -3.88 1.80
C GLY A 98 -9.85 -3.26 2.31
N GLY A 99 -9.28 -2.31 1.55
CA GLY A 99 -8.11 -1.54 1.96
C GLY A 99 -8.38 -0.73 3.23
N SER A 100 -9.51 -0.02 3.29
CA SER A 100 -9.87 0.78 4.48
C SER A 100 -10.07 -0.09 5.72
N LEU A 101 -10.63 -1.30 5.59
CA LEU A 101 -10.78 -2.23 6.71
C LEU A 101 -9.42 -2.69 7.26
N LEU A 102 -8.43 -2.92 6.40
CA LEU A 102 -7.06 -3.22 6.86
C LEU A 102 -6.47 -2.03 7.64
N GLU A 103 -6.70 -0.81 7.16
CA GLU A 103 -6.22 0.38 7.86
C GLU A 103 -6.96 0.66 9.18
N VAL A 104 -8.23 0.26 9.31
CA VAL A 104 -8.93 0.27 10.59
C VAL A 104 -8.24 -0.65 11.60
N VAL A 105 -7.82 -1.84 11.17
CA VAL A 105 -7.07 -2.77 12.03
C VAL A 105 -5.74 -2.15 12.45
N ASN A 106 -4.96 -1.61 11.50
CA ASN A 106 -3.71 -0.90 11.81
C ASN A 106 -3.93 0.24 12.81
N TYR A 107 -5.00 1.04 12.62
CA TYR A 107 -5.32 2.17 13.47
C TYR A 107 -5.58 1.74 14.93
N ILE A 108 -6.29 0.63 15.13
CA ILE A 108 -6.65 0.12 16.46
C ILE A 108 -5.46 -0.60 17.11
N GLU A 109 -4.75 -1.45 16.37
CA GLU A 109 -3.64 -2.25 16.89
C GLU A 109 -2.43 -1.40 17.31
N HIS A 110 -2.21 -0.28 16.62
CA HIS A 110 -1.07 0.59 16.85
C HIS A 110 -1.46 1.94 17.45
N TYR A 111 -2.60 2.02 18.14
CA TYR A 111 -3.05 3.27 18.76
C TYR A 111 -2.25 3.60 20.03
N GLY A 112 -1.55 4.74 20.00
CA GLY A 112 -0.92 5.35 21.17
C GLY A 112 0.56 5.59 20.98
#